data_AF-A0A0T6AXX1-F1
#
_entry.id   AF-A0A0T6AXX1-F1
#
_cell.length_a   1.000
_cell.length_b   1.000
_cell.length_c   1.000
_cell.angle_alpha   90.00
_cell.angle_beta   90.00
_cell.angle_gamma   90.00
#
_symmetry.space_group_name_H-M   'P 1'
#
loop_
_entity.id
_entity.type
_entity.pdbx_description
1 polymer ?
#
loop_
_entity_poly.entity_id
_entity_poly.type
_entity_poly.pdbx_seq_one_letter_code
_entity_poly.pdbx_strand_id
1 'polypeptide(L)'
;MDENQPIISEIINLKKDDPKFTEKCLDLANSIQSNKYSILQLIQDLGSLLTSNTVDDREKGTLILSLVLTYLPNDILISTQLNFICNFFSERLNDHHQVVPAVIKGLKPLISSKNIPEGLATQLISSLFQHVPCQQQQQHDRYNIYQFIQAMLDKRKEEIKAMGLDAVYGVISAIDSERDPRNLLFLFKWLPDFLTTVELGQLTEEMFDVISCYFPVDFRPSAQEGGVITRQDLADALCPCLCAIPSFSEPCISLALEKFESELHVAKLDSLDLLINGCKNFPYEVYKQNSSTIWSLIQKEVFSSKYK
;
A
#
# COMPACT_ATOMS: atom_id res chain seq x y z
N MET A 1 18.39 -33.91 -23.00
CA MET A 1 18.52 -32.47 -23.27
C MET A 1 17.18 -31.87 -22.94
N ASP A 2 17.14 -31.04 -21.90
CA ASP A 2 15.90 -30.47 -21.39
C ASP A 2 15.40 -29.43 -22.40
N GLU A 3 14.21 -29.63 -22.98
CA GLU A 3 13.66 -28.77 -24.06
C GLU A 3 13.50 -27.30 -23.64
N ASN A 4 13.59 -27.00 -22.33
CA ASN A 4 13.42 -25.65 -21.76
C ASN A 4 14.74 -24.93 -21.39
N GLN A 5 15.90 -25.60 -21.32
CA GLN A 5 17.21 -24.93 -21.25
C GLN A 5 17.44 -23.85 -22.33
N PRO A 6 17.00 -24.02 -23.60
CA PRO A 6 17.12 -22.96 -24.60
C PRO A 6 16.30 -21.71 -24.26
N ILE A 7 15.13 -21.84 -23.62
CA ILE A 7 14.23 -20.70 -23.35
C ILE A 7 14.86 -19.73 -22.35
N ILE A 8 15.44 -20.22 -21.25
CA ILE A 8 16.12 -19.34 -20.27
C ILE A 8 17.31 -18.65 -20.91
N SER A 9 18.11 -19.39 -21.67
CA SER A 9 19.27 -18.84 -22.39
C SER A 9 18.86 -17.71 -23.33
N GLU A 10 17.72 -17.85 -24.02
CA GLU A 10 17.15 -16.79 -24.86
C GLU A 10 16.72 -15.58 -24.03
N ILE A 11 15.98 -15.77 -22.94
CA ILE A 11 15.53 -14.67 -22.06
C ILE A 11 16.71 -13.87 -21.50
N ILE A 12 17.77 -14.57 -21.06
CA ILE A 12 18.97 -13.96 -20.50
C ILE A 12 19.71 -13.10 -21.54
N ASN A 13 19.54 -13.36 -22.84
CA ASN A 13 20.16 -12.54 -23.89
C ASN A 13 19.27 -11.37 -24.37
N LEU A 14 17.98 -11.37 -24.03
CA LEU A 14 17.06 -10.28 -24.38
C LEU A 14 17.22 -9.09 -23.44
N LYS A 15 16.97 -7.88 -23.93
CA LYS A 15 16.90 -6.69 -23.06
C LYS A 15 15.57 -6.64 -22.32
N LYS A 16 15.55 -6.01 -21.14
CA LYS A 16 14.37 -5.95 -20.25
C LYS A 16 13.19 -5.18 -20.87
N ASP A 17 13.49 -4.24 -21.75
CA ASP A 17 12.55 -3.40 -22.50
C ASP A 17 12.07 -4.05 -23.82
N ASP A 18 12.65 -5.19 -24.21
CA ASP A 18 12.21 -5.93 -25.40
C ASP A 18 10.85 -6.58 -25.12
N PRO A 19 9.81 -6.35 -25.94
CA PRO A 19 8.52 -7.03 -25.80
C PRO A 19 8.64 -8.56 -25.71
N LYS A 20 9.62 -9.14 -26.43
CA LYS A 20 9.88 -10.59 -26.41
C LYS A 20 10.35 -11.10 -25.05
N PHE A 21 10.96 -10.25 -24.22
CA PHE A 21 11.41 -10.64 -22.88
C PHE A 21 10.22 -11.08 -22.03
N THR A 22 9.14 -10.32 -22.10
CA THR A 22 7.91 -10.60 -21.36
C THR A 22 7.17 -11.81 -21.94
N GLU A 23 7.10 -11.91 -23.27
CA GLU A 23 6.53 -13.06 -23.99
C GLU A 23 7.23 -14.36 -23.60
N LYS A 24 8.57 -14.38 -23.56
CA LYS A 24 9.35 -15.56 -23.19
C LYS A 24 9.22 -15.93 -21.71
N CYS A 25 9.04 -14.95 -20.82
CA CYS A 25 8.69 -15.24 -19.42
C CYS A 25 7.31 -15.91 -19.31
N LEU A 26 6.35 -15.51 -20.14
CA LEU A 26 5.04 -16.17 -20.23
C LEU A 26 5.16 -17.59 -20.79
N ASP A 27 5.96 -17.81 -21.83
CA ASP A 27 6.24 -19.17 -22.34
C ASP A 27 6.81 -20.08 -21.25
N LEU A 28 7.73 -19.55 -20.44
CA LEU A 28 8.32 -20.28 -19.33
C LEU A 28 7.30 -20.62 -18.24
N ALA A 29 6.40 -19.68 -17.91
CA ALA A 29 5.28 -19.94 -17.01
C ALA A 29 4.33 -21.03 -17.57
N ASN A 30 4.03 -21.02 -18.86
CA ASN A 30 3.22 -22.04 -19.54
C ASN A 30 3.90 -23.42 -19.49
N SER A 31 5.22 -23.47 -19.66
CA SER A 31 6.01 -24.71 -19.50
C SER A 31 5.96 -25.25 -18.07
N ILE A 32 6.01 -24.37 -17.06
CA ILE A 32 5.84 -24.76 -15.65
C ILE A 32 4.43 -25.29 -15.39
N GLN A 33 3.40 -24.58 -15.86
CA GLN A 33 2.01 -25.00 -15.73
C GLN A 33 1.76 -26.37 -16.39
N SER A 34 2.42 -26.64 -17.51
CA SER A 34 2.32 -27.91 -18.24
C SER A 34 3.20 -29.03 -17.65
N ASN A 35 3.84 -28.82 -16.50
CA ASN A 35 4.80 -29.74 -15.87
C ASN A 35 6.00 -30.15 -16.77
N LYS A 36 6.30 -29.36 -17.81
CA LYS A 36 7.48 -29.55 -18.66
C LYS A 36 8.74 -28.92 -18.08
N TYR A 37 8.55 -27.99 -17.16
CA TYR A 37 9.60 -27.29 -16.45
C TYR A 37 9.15 -27.11 -14.99
N SER A 38 10.08 -26.97 -14.05
CA SER A 38 9.71 -26.77 -12.64
C SER A 38 10.19 -25.42 -12.14
N ILE A 39 9.50 -24.88 -11.13
CA ILE A 39 9.93 -23.64 -10.47
C ILE A 39 11.31 -23.80 -9.80
N LEU A 40 11.63 -25.00 -9.32
CA LEU A 40 12.95 -25.29 -8.75
C LEU A 40 14.04 -25.25 -9.83
N GLN A 41 13.77 -25.83 -11.00
CA GLN A 41 14.70 -25.76 -12.13
C GLN A 41 14.90 -24.31 -12.57
N LEU A 42 13.84 -23.50 -12.63
CA LEU A 42 13.94 -22.07 -12.93
C LEU A 42 14.91 -21.37 -11.97
N ILE A 43 14.74 -21.58 -10.66
CA ILE A 43 15.57 -20.95 -9.63
C ILE A 43 17.03 -21.39 -9.77
N GLN A 44 17.28 -22.67 -10.05
CA GLN A 44 18.63 -23.20 -10.27
C GLN A 44 19.28 -22.58 -11.51
N ASP A 45 18.55 -22.50 -12.62
CA ASP A 45 19.06 -21.96 -13.89
C ASP A 45 19.28 -20.44 -13.80
N LEU A 46 18.49 -19.72 -12.99
CA LEU A 46 18.71 -18.31 -12.68
C LEU A 46 19.81 -18.07 -11.64
N GLY A 47 20.33 -19.11 -10.98
CA GLY A 47 21.21 -18.98 -9.82
C GLY A 47 22.43 -18.08 -10.07
N SER A 48 23.08 -18.21 -11.23
CA SER A 48 24.24 -17.39 -11.61
C SER A 48 23.91 -15.88 -11.71
N LEU A 49 22.70 -15.53 -12.13
CA LEU A 49 22.22 -14.15 -12.16
C LEU A 49 21.83 -13.67 -10.76
N LEU A 50 21.06 -14.49 -10.02
CA LEU A 50 20.52 -14.14 -8.70
C LEU A 50 21.61 -13.90 -7.65
N THR A 51 22.75 -14.59 -7.78
CA THR A 51 23.90 -14.43 -6.89
C THR A 51 25.07 -13.66 -7.52
N SER A 52 24.85 -13.01 -8.67
CA SER A 52 25.90 -12.23 -9.35
C SER A 52 26.34 -11.04 -8.50
N ASN A 53 27.63 -10.68 -8.57
CA ASN A 53 28.11 -9.44 -7.97
C ASN A 53 27.62 -8.19 -8.75
N THR A 54 27.20 -8.37 -10.00
CA THR A 54 26.66 -7.31 -10.85
C THR A 54 25.19 -7.03 -10.50
N VAL A 55 24.86 -5.77 -10.23
CA VAL A 55 23.49 -5.33 -9.91
C VAL A 55 22.52 -5.63 -11.06
N ASP A 56 22.92 -5.35 -12.31
CA ASP A 56 22.09 -5.57 -13.51
C ASP A 56 21.67 -7.03 -13.68
N ASP A 57 22.58 -7.96 -13.37
CA ASP A 57 22.33 -9.40 -13.45
C ASP A 57 21.32 -9.82 -12.38
N ARG A 58 21.52 -9.37 -11.12
CA ARG A 58 20.60 -9.68 -10.02
C ARG A 58 19.21 -9.12 -10.27
N GLU A 59 19.13 -7.89 -10.74
CA GLU A 59 17.87 -7.26 -11.14
C GLU A 59 17.19 -8.10 -12.22
N LYS A 60 17.93 -8.48 -13.27
CA LYS A 60 17.38 -9.26 -14.38
C LYS A 60 16.87 -10.63 -13.92
N GLY A 61 17.66 -11.37 -13.16
CA GLY A 61 17.24 -12.68 -12.62
C GLY A 61 16.00 -12.55 -11.73
N THR A 62 15.97 -11.54 -10.87
CA THR A 62 14.82 -11.25 -9.98
C THR A 62 13.58 -10.87 -10.79
N LEU A 63 13.75 -10.10 -11.87
CA LEU A 63 12.66 -9.69 -12.75
C LEU A 63 12.07 -10.88 -13.52
N ILE A 64 12.91 -11.79 -14.03
CA ILE A 64 12.45 -13.02 -14.70
C ILE A 64 11.61 -13.84 -13.73
N LEU A 65 12.13 -14.10 -12.52
CA LEU A 65 11.40 -14.87 -11.50
C LEU A 65 10.04 -14.21 -11.19
N SER A 66 10.04 -12.90 -10.98
CA SER A 66 8.83 -12.13 -10.64
C SER A 66 7.79 -12.13 -11.76
N LEU A 67 8.22 -12.02 -13.02
CA LEU A 67 7.35 -12.12 -14.19
C LEU A 67 6.75 -13.51 -14.34
N VAL A 68 7.57 -14.56 -14.24
CA VAL A 68 7.09 -15.94 -14.32
C VAL A 68 6.04 -16.20 -13.25
N LEU A 69 6.31 -15.81 -12.00
CA LEU A 69 5.35 -15.95 -10.90
C LEU A 69 4.04 -15.18 -11.16
N THR A 70 4.10 -14.02 -11.82
CA THR A 70 2.92 -13.24 -12.20
C THR A 70 2.03 -13.96 -13.22
N TYR A 71 2.62 -14.78 -14.10
CA TYR A 71 1.89 -15.53 -15.13
C TYR A 71 1.41 -16.90 -14.67
N LEU A 72 1.92 -17.40 -13.55
CA LEU A 72 1.48 -18.68 -13.01
C LEU A 72 0.06 -18.57 -12.41
N PRO A 73 -0.79 -19.60 -12.59
CA PRO A 73 -2.02 -19.71 -11.82
C PRO A 73 -1.74 -19.81 -10.31
N ASN A 74 -2.65 -19.25 -9.51
CA ASN A 74 -2.47 -19.03 -8.06
C ASN A 74 -2.42 -20.31 -7.20
N ASP A 75 -2.67 -21.48 -7.79
CA ASP A 75 -2.76 -22.79 -7.14
C ASP A 75 -1.67 -23.77 -7.59
N ILE A 76 -0.78 -23.37 -8.49
CA ILE A 76 0.31 -24.24 -8.99
C ILE A 76 1.42 -24.43 -7.93
N LEU A 77 1.70 -23.41 -7.12
CA LEU A 77 2.81 -23.45 -6.16
C LEU A 77 2.37 -24.10 -4.84
N ILE A 78 3.15 -25.09 -4.40
CA ILE A 78 2.95 -25.74 -3.10
C ILE A 78 3.59 -24.95 -1.96
N SER A 79 3.18 -25.21 -0.71
CA SER A 79 3.63 -24.48 0.49
C SER A 79 5.15 -24.39 0.64
N THR A 80 5.90 -25.45 0.33
CA THR A 80 7.37 -25.45 0.43
C THR A 80 8.03 -24.55 -0.61
N GLN A 81 7.47 -24.48 -1.82
CA GLN A 81 7.93 -23.57 -2.87
C GLN A 81 7.61 -22.12 -2.51
N LEU A 82 6.40 -21.86 -2.01
CA LEU A 82 6.01 -20.53 -1.51
C LEU A 82 6.93 -20.09 -0.37
N ASN A 83 7.25 -20.97 0.57
CA ASN A 83 8.19 -20.68 1.66
C ASN A 83 9.56 -20.24 1.14
N PHE A 84 10.12 -20.98 0.19
CA PHE A 84 11.39 -20.60 -0.43
C PHE A 84 11.32 -19.25 -1.15
N ILE A 85 10.27 -19.02 -1.96
CA ILE A 85 10.08 -17.78 -2.72
C ILE A 85 9.90 -16.58 -1.80
N CYS A 86 9.09 -16.70 -0.75
CA CYS A 86 8.90 -15.65 0.24
C CYS A 86 10.22 -15.31 0.94
N ASN A 87 10.98 -16.32 1.38
CA ASN A 87 12.29 -16.10 2.01
C ASN A 87 13.27 -15.40 1.07
N PHE A 88 13.34 -15.87 -0.18
CA PHE A 88 14.15 -15.23 -1.20
C PHE A 88 13.76 -13.76 -1.39
N PHE A 89 12.47 -13.45 -1.54
CA PHE A 89 12.04 -12.06 -1.70
C PHE A 89 12.26 -11.21 -0.44
N SER A 90 12.04 -11.73 0.76
CA SER A 90 12.42 -11.04 2.00
C SER A 90 13.90 -10.65 2.02
N GLU A 91 14.80 -11.56 1.64
CA GLU A 91 16.22 -11.22 1.58
C GLU A 91 16.55 -10.24 0.45
N ARG A 92 15.86 -10.34 -0.70
CA ARG A 92 16.08 -9.45 -1.85
C ARG A 92 15.53 -8.03 -1.65
N LEU A 93 14.59 -7.81 -0.72
CA LEU A 93 14.13 -6.45 -0.37
C LEU A 93 15.27 -5.58 0.20
N ASN A 94 16.32 -6.21 0.76
CA ASN A 94 17.53 -5.55 1.25
C ASN A 94 18.66 -5.46 0.19
N ASP A 95 18.38 -5.74 -1.09
CA ASP A 95 19.38 -5.60 -2.17
C ASP A 95 19.46 -4.13 -2.63
N HIS A 96 20.29 -3.87 -3.63
CA HIS A 96 20.47 -2.57 -4.25
C HIS A 96 19.13 -2.00 -4.76
N HIS A 97 18.94 -0.69 -4.66
CA HIS A 97 17.68 0.01 -5.00
C HIS A 97 17.18 -0.28 -6.43
N GLN A 98 18.08 -0.68 -7.33
CA GLN A 98 17.76 -1.06 -8.71
C GLN A 98 17.06 -2.43 -8.80
N VAL A 99 17.31 -3.34 -7.86
CA VAL A 99 16.71 -4.68 -7.79
C VAL A 99 15.34 -4.66 -7.13
N VAL A 100 15.14 -3.77 -6.15
CA VAL A 100 13.93 -3.67 -5.33
C VAL A 100 12.62 -3.60 -6.14
N PRO A 101 12.50 -2.81 -7.24
CA PRO A 101 11.29 -2.80 -8.06
C PRO A 101 10.92 -4.17 -8.64
N ALA A 102 11.90 -4.99 -9.01
CA ALA A 102 11.66 -6.35 -9.47
C ALA A 102 11.06 -7.21 -8.34
N VAL A 103 11.57 -7.05 -7.11
CA VAL A 103 11.05 -7.75 -5.93
C VAL A 103 9.61 -7.33 -5.63
N ILE A 104 9.31 -6.02 -5.62
CA ILE A 104 7.96 -5.48 -5.40
C ILE A 104 6.97 -6.08 -6.42
N LYS A 105 7.38 -6.19 -7.69
CA LYS A 105 6.57 -6.87 -8.71
C LYS A 105 6.32 -8.34 -8.39
N GLY A 106 7.33 -9.03 -7.84
CA GLY A 106 7.25 -10.42 -7.40
C GLY A 106 6.36 -10.65 -6.17
N LEU A 107 6.09 -9.62 -5.36
CA LEU A 107 5.16 -9.72 -4.23
C LEU A 107 3.69 -9.83 -4.69
N LYS A 108 3.36 -9.25 -5.85
CA LYS A 108 1.99 -9.24 -6.38
C LYS A 108 1.38 -10.64 -6.60
N PRO A 109 2.04 -11.62 -7.23
CA PRO A 109 1.46 -12.96 -7.34
C PRO A 109 1.28 -13.65 -5.97
N LEU A 110 2.08 -13.30 -4.96
CA LEU A 110 1.92 -13.83 -3.61
C LEU A 110 0.60 -13.37 -2.97
N ILE A 111 0.16 -12.13 -3.25
CA ILE A 111 -1.17 -11.62 -2.85
C ILE A 111 -2.28 -12.56 -3.28
N SER A 112 -2.16 -13.22 -4.43
CA SER A 112 -3.24 -14.06 -4.97
C SER A 112 -3.13 -15.53 -4.56
N SER A 113 -2.00 -15.95 -3.99
CA SER A 113 -1.79 -17.33 -3.54
C SER A 113 -2.76 -17.69 -2.40
N LYS A 114 -3.39 -18.87 -2.53
CA LYS A 114 -4.36 -19.37 -1.55
C LYS A 114 -3.70 -19.95 -0.30
N ASN A 115 -2.44 -20.36 -0.41
CA ASN A 115 -1.78 -21.23 0.56
C ASN A 115 -0.51 -20.61 1.14
N ILE A 116 -0.44 -19.28 1.36
CA ILE A 116 0.71 -18.65 2.03
C ILE A 116 0.89 -19.30 3.41
N PRO A 117 2.02 -19.98 3.69
CA PRO A 117 2.29 -20.51 5.03
C PRO A 117 2.17 -19.46 6.14
N GLU A 118 1.79 -19.91 7.34
CA GLU A 118 1.72 -19.06 8.54
C GLU A 118 3.08 -18.40 8.81
N GLY A 119 3.07 -17.12 9.19
CA GLY A 119 4.28 -16.34 9.51
C GLY A 119 5.01 -15.74 8.31
N LEU A 120 4.79 -16.21 7.09
CA LEU A 120 5.47 -15.62 5.93
C LEU A 120 4.94 -14.24 5.54
N ALA A 121 3.66 -13.97 5.83
CA ALA A 121 3.09 -12.65 5.59
C ALA A 121 3.76 -11.60 6.48
N THR A 122 3.90 -11.87 7.77
CA THR A 122 4.58 -10.98 8.72
C THR A 122 6.06 -10.86 8.38
N GLN A 123 6.74 -11.94 8.01
CA GLN A 123 8.14 -11.88 7.57
C GLN A 123 8.33 -10.95 6.36
N LEU A 124 7.50 -11.07 5.33
CA LEU A 124 7.58 -10.22 4.13
C LEU A 124 7.28 -8.76 4.46
N ILE A 125 6.24 -8.49 5.26
CA ILE A 125 5.91 -7.13 5.67
C ILE A 125 7.03 -6.52 6.51
N SER A 126 7.54 -7.23 7.52
CA SER A 126 8.62 -6.72 8.36
C SER A 126 9.86 -6.39 7.53
N SER A 127 10.22 -7.27 6.59
CA SER A 127 11.32 -7.04 5.65
C SER A 127 11.06 -5.82 4.75
N LEU A 128 9.83 -5.67 4.25
CA LEU A 128 9.43 -4.54 3.42
C LEU A 128 9.57 -3.21 4.18
N PHE A 129 9.03 -3.15 5.40
CA PHE A 129 9.12 -1.96 6.26
C PHE A 129 10.56 -1.64 6.66
N GLN A 130 11.39 -2.65 6.90
CA GLN A 130 12.76 -2.46 7.34
C GLN A 130 13.68 -1.95 6.23
N HIS A 131 13.47 -2.41 4.98
CA HIS A 131 14.47 -2.25 3.92
C HIS A 131 14.02 -1.35 2.77
N VAL A 132 12.73 -1.12 2.59
CA VAL A 132 12.22 -0.37 1.44
C VAL A 132 11.65 0.99 1.89
N PRO A 133 12.40 2.09 1.70
CA PRO A 133 11.85 3.43 1.86
C PRO A 133 10.83 3.69 0.75
N CYS A 134 9.54 3.60 1.09
CA CYS A 134 8.43 3.66 0.14
C CYS A 134 8.47 4.92 -0.73
N GLN A 135 8.75 6.07 -0.12
CA GLN A 135 8.74 7.39 -0.76
C GLN A 135 9.87 7.57 -1.78
N GLN A 136 10.89 6.71 -1.76
CA GLN A 136 11.95 6.69 -2.77
C GLN A 136 11.59 5.84 -4.00
N GLN A 137 10.50 5.07 -3.92
CA GLN A 137 10.04 4.25 -5.03
C GLN A 137 9.21 5.06 -6.03
N GLN A 138 9.13 4.56 -7.27
CA GLN A 138 8.26 5.15 -8.29
C GLN A 138 6.80 5.04 -7.89
N GLN A 139 5.94 5.91 -8.43
CA GLN A 139 4.53 5.97 -8.06
C GLN A 139 3.81 4.61 -8.15
N HIS A 140 4.05 3.86 -9.23
CA HIS A 140 3.45 2.54 -9.43
C HIS A 140 4.00 1.47 -8.47
N ASP A 141 5.26 1.58 -8.07
CA ASP A 141 5.87 0.67 -7.09
C ASP A 141 5.31 0.94 -5.69
N ARG A 142 5.13 2.22 -5.31
CA ARG A 142 4.41 2.58 -4.06
C ARG A 142 3.00 2.02 -4.05
N TYR A 143 2.28 2.13 -5.16
CA TYR A 143 0.95 1.53 -5.30
C TYR A 143 0.98 0.01 -5.06
N ASN A 144 1.95 -0.71 -5.65
CA ASN A 144 2.11 -2.15 -5.45
C ASN A 144 2.45 -2.51 -3.98
N ILE A 145 3.26 -1.69 -3.31
CA ILE A 145 3.56 -1.82 -1.87
C ILE A 145 2.26 -1.71 -1.06
N TYR A 146 1.44 -0.68 -1.31
CA TYR A 146 0.17 -0.51 -0.60
C TYR A 146 -0.80 -1.66 -0.86
N GLN A 147 -0.89 -2.13 -2.11
CA GLN A 147 -1.69 -3.31 -2.44
C GLN A 147 -1.23 -4.56 -1.69
N PHE A 148 0.08 -4.73 -1.54
CA PHE A 148 0.64 -5.84 -0.79
C PHE A 148 0.29 -5.75 0.71
N ILE A 149 0.47 -4.58 1.32
CA ILE A 149 0.14 -4.34 2.74
C ILE A 149 -1.34 -4.63 3.01
N GLN A 150 -2.25 -4.04 2.20
CA GLN A 150 -3.69 -4.28 2.32
C GLN A 150 -4.00 -5.77 2.19
N ALA A 151 -3.49 -6.43 1.16
CA ALA A 151 -3.79 -7.83 0.91
C ALA A 151 -3.37 -8.75 2.06
N MET A 152 -2.23 -8.47 2.68
CA MET A 152 -1.77 -9.23 3.84
C MET A 152 -2.62 -8.95 5.07
N LEU A 153 -3.06 -7.71 5.30
CA LEU A 153 -4.05 -7.37 6.34
C LEU A 153 -5.34 -8.18 6.16
N ASP A 154 -5.87 -8.25 4.93
CA ASP A 154 -7.12 -8.97 4.63
C ASP A 154 -6.96 -10.48 4.82
N LYS A 155 -5.83 -11.05 4.40
CA LYS A 155 -5.60 -12.50 4.40
C LYS A 155 -5.08 -13.07 5.72
N ARG A 156 -4.35 -12.25 6.48
CA ARG A 156 -3.60 -12.65 7.68
C ARG A 156 -3.82 -11.65 8.81
N LYS A 157 -5.06 -11.19 8.95
CA LYS A 157 -5.51 -10.20 9.93
C LYS A 157 -4.94 -10.43 11.33
N GLU A 158 -5.05 -11.66 11.85
CA GLU A 158 -4.55 -11.99 13.20
C GLU A 158 -3.01 -11.93 13.29
N GLU A 159 -2.30 -12.33 12.24
CA GLU A 159 -0.84 -12.21 12.22
C GLU A 159 -0.39 -10.74 12.17
N ILE A 160 -1.05 -9.92 11.33
CA ILE A 160 -0.75 -8.48 11.23
C ILE A 160 -1.10 -7.77 12.54
N LYS A 161 -2.23 -8.12 13.16
CA LYS A 161 -2.60 -7.60 14.47
C LYS A 161 -1.57 -7.96 15.54
N ALA A 162 -1.04 -9.18 15.52
CA ALA A 162 -0.02 -9.64 16.46
C ALA A 162 1.33 -8.92 16.31
N MET A 163 1.62 -8.27 15.18
CA MET A 163 2.80 -7.43 15.01
C MET A 163 2.75 -6.15 15.88
N GLY A 164 1.56 -5.70 16.30
CA GLY A 164 1.39 -4.54 17.18
C GLY A 164 2.05 -3.28 16.63
N LEU A 165 2.87 -2.61 17.46
CA LEU A 165 3.50 -1.34 17.11
C LEU A 165 4.43 -1.40 15.90
N ASP A 166 5.02 -2.56 15.59
CA ASP A 166 5.87 -2.72 14.41
C ASP A 166 5.05 -2.55 13.12
N ALA A 167 3.82 -3.07 13.08
CA ALA A 167 2.91 -2.84 11.95
C ALA A 167 2.48 -1.37 11.87
N VAL A 168 2.21 -0.74 13.01
CA VAL A 168 1.79 0.68 13.06
C VAL A 168 2.90 1.59 12.54
N TYR A 169 4.12 1.45 13.07
CA TYR A 169 5.28 2.21 12.62
C TYR A 169 5.58 1.99 11.14
N GLY A 170 5.50 0.74 10.69
CA GLY A 170 5.70 0.38 9.29
C GLY A 170 4.67 1.01 8.35
N VAL A 171 3.38 1.00 8.71
CA VAL A 171 2.32 1.67 7.94
C VAL A 171 2.53 3.18 7.92
N ILE A 172 2.79 3.81 9.07
CA ILE A 172 3.12 5.25 9.17
C ILE A 172 4.25 5.59 8.20
N SER A 173 5.37 4.88 8.31
CA SER A 173 6.55 5.11 7.48
C SER A 173 6.27 4.91 5.99
N ALA A 174 5.44 3.92 5.63
CA ALA A 174 5.13 3.62 4.25
C ALA A 174 4.19 4.65 3.58
N ILE A 175 3.27 5.26 4.35
CA ILE A 175 2.27 6.19 3.81
C ILE A 175 2.66 7.66 3.96
N ASP A 176 3.58 7.99 4.87
CA ASP A 176 4.01 9.36 5.12
C ASP A 176 4.40 10.05 3.80
N SER A 177 3.92 11.29 3.62
CA SER A 177 4.25 12.14 2.49
C SER A 177 3.88 11.56 1.11
N GLU A 178 2.94 10.61 1.00
CA GLU A 178 2.36 10.24 -0.30
C GLU A 178 1.59 11.42 -0.90
N ARG A 179 1.76 11.66 -2.20
CA ARG A 179 1.19 12.82 -2.91
C ARG A 179 0.37 12.43 -4.13
N ASP A 180 0.55 11.22 -4.64
CA ASP A 180 -0.17 10.79 -5.82
C ASP A 180 -1.65 10.52 -5.47
N PRO A 181 -2.61 11.16 -6.14
CA PRO A 181 -4.02 11.04 -5.79
C PRO A 181 -4.56 9.61 -5.97
N ARG A 182 -3.98 8.81 -6.87
CA ARG A 182 -4.39 7.40 -7.08
C ARG A 182 -3.95 6.55 -5.90
N ASN A 183 -2.76 6.81 -5.38
CA ASN A 183 -2.23 6.12 -4.21
C ASN A 183 -2.97 6.55 -2.94
N LEU A 184 -3.21 7.85 -2.75
CA LEU A 184 -3.99 8.37 -1.61
C LEU A 184 -5.40 7.79 -1.59
N LEU A 185 -6.11 7.82 -2.71
CA LEU A 185 -7.46 7.27 -2.82
C LEU A 185 -7.50 5.77 -2.51
N PHE A 186 -6.43 5.04 -2.86
CA PHE A 186 -6.31 3.62 -2.52
C PHE A 186 -6.04 3.42 -1.02
N LEU A 187 -5.09 4.16 -0.45
CA LEU A 187 -4.76 4.12 0.98
C LEU A 187 -5.98 4.41 1.86
N PHE A 188 -6.69 5.50 1.57
CA PHE A 188 -7.84 5.92 2.36
C PHE A 188 -9.00 4.91 2.36
N LYS A 189 -9.05 3.99 1.39
CA LYS A 189 -10.08 2.95 1.36
C LYS A 189 -9.87 1.83 2.37
N TRP A 190 -8.62 1.47 2.67
CA TRP A 190 -8.32 0.34 3.56
C TRP A 190 -7.73 0.77 4.91
N LEU A 191 -7.21 2.00 5.03
CA LEU A 191 -6.70 2.52 6.30
C LEU A 191 -7.72 2.42 7.45
N PRO A 192 -9.04 2.68 7.27
CA PRO A 192 -10.01 2.46 8.35
C PRO A 192 -10.03 1.02 8.88
N ASP A 193 -9.87 0.03 8.01
CA ASP A 193 -9.80 -1.38 8.41
C ASP A 193 -8.52 -1.67 9.21
N PHE A 194 -7.39 -1.06 8.84
CA PHE A 194 -6.16 -1.15 9.62
C PHE A 194 -6.31 -0.50 11.00
N LEU A 195 -6.81 0.74 11.04
CA LEU A 195 -7.00 1.53 12.26
C LEU A 195 -7.93 0.82 13.27
N THR A 196 -8.97 0.14 12.78
CA THR A 196 -9.90 -0.61 13.64
C THR A 196 -9.40 -2.01 14.00
N THR A 197 -8.32 -2.49 13.38
CA THR A 197 -7.77 -3.83 13.59
C THR A 197 -6.57 -3.83 14.52
N VAL A 198 -5.64 -2.88 14.34
CA VAL A 198 -4.35 -2.83 15.03
C VAL A 198 -4.37 -1.72 16.07
N GLU A 199 -4.02 -2.04 17.32
CA GLU A 199 -3.93 -1.05 18.39
C GLU A 199 -2.74 -0.12 18.17
N LEU A 200 -3.00 1.19 18.05
CA LEU A 200 -1.98 2.19 17.75
C LEU A 200 -1.06 2.52 18.93
N GLY A 201 -1.55 2.33 20.17
CA GLY A 201 -0.80 2.63 21.39
C GLY A 201 -0.21 4.05 21.39
N GLN A 202 1.09 4.15 21.69
CA GLN A 202 1.81 5.43 21.75
C GLN A 202 1.98 6.12 20.38
N LEU A 203 1.72 5.44 19.27
CA LEU A 203 1.82 5.99 17.91
C LEU A 203 0.48 6.57 17.41
N THR A 204 -0.52 6.70 18.29
CA THR A 204 -1.84 7.23 17.92
C THR A 204 -1.77 8.64 17.35
N GLU A 205 -1.02 9.54 18.00
CA GLU A 205 -0.85 10.93 17.56
C GLU A 205 -0.10 11.00 16.23
N GLU A 206 1.00 10.27 16.09
CA GLU A 206 1.79 10.22 14.85
C GLU A 206 0.97 9.68 13.66
N MET A 207 0.18 8.62 13.87
CA MET A 207 -0.74 8.12 12.84
C MET A 207 -1.79 9.17 12.47
N PHE A 208 -2.35 9.88 13.46
CA PHE A 208 -3.32 10.94 13.20
C PHE A 208 -2.69 12.08 12.40
N ASP A 209 -1.48 12.51 12.72
CA ASP A 209 -0.78 13.59 12.02
C ASP A 209 -0.54 13.24 10.55
N VAL A 210 -0.08 12.02 10.28
CA VAL A 210 0.14 11.54 8.90
C VAL A 210 -1.14 11.52 8.08
N ILE A 211 -2.29 11.17 8.67
CA ILE A 211 -3.59 11.15 7.97
C ILE A 211 -4.18 12.58 7.87
N SER A 212 -4.10 13.36 8.93
CA SER A 212 -4.74 14.68 9.02
C SER A 212 -4.05 15.76 8.21
N CYS A 213 -2.79 15.56 7.82
CA CYS A 213 -2.07 16.50 6.95
C CYS A 213 -2.75 16.72 5.58
N TYR A 214 -3.66 15.82 5.17
CA TYR A 214 -4.45 15.93 3.95
C TYR A 214 -5.75 16.75 4.13
N PHE A 215 -6.06 17.25 5.33
CA PHE A 215 -7.30 17.95 5.66
C PHE A 215 -7.10 19.48 5.84
N PRO A 216 -7.97 20.33 5.26
CA PRO A 216 -9.00 19.99 4.29
C PRO A 216 -8.37 19.64 2.94
N VAL A 217 -9.05 18.83 2.12
CA VAL A 217 -8.45 18.40 0.85
C VAL A 217 -8.35 19.59 -0.11
N ASP A 218 -7.14 20.03 -0.40
CA ASP A 218 -6.79 21.02 -1.44
C ASP A 218 -6.17 20.30 -2.65
N PHE A 219 -7.05 19.76 -3.50
CA PHE A 219 -6.65 19.05 -4.71
C PHE A 219 -7.21 19.75 -5.94
N ARG A 220 -6.33 19.98 -6.93
CA ARG A 220 -6.68 20.56 -8.23
C ARG A 220 -6.22 19.59 -9.31
N PRO A 221 -7.15 18.85 -9.96
CA PRO A 221 -6.79 17.88 -10.98
C PRO A 221 -5.98 18.53 -12.10
N SER A 222 -4.94 17.85 -12.58
CA SER A 222 -4.19 18.34 -13.74
C SER A 222 -5.00 18.10 -15.02
N ALA A 223 -4.84 18.98 -16.02
CA ALA A 223 -5.53 18.84 -17.31
C ALA A 223 -5.15 17.54 -18.06
N GLN A 224 -4.00 16.93 -17.75
CA GLN A 224 -3.52 15.68 -18.35
C GLN A 224 -4.18 14.43 -17.76
N GLU A 225 -4.72 14.49 -16.54
CA GLU A 225 -5.34 13.35 -15.85
C GLU A 225 -6.80 13.10 -16.23
N GLY A 226 -7.36 13.89 -17.17
CA GLY A 226 -8.69 13.66 -17.72
C GLY A 226 -9.84 13.69 -16.70
N GLY A 227 -9.61 14.18 -15.48
CA GLY A 227 -10.64 14.25 -14.43
C GLY A 227 -11.04 12.92 -13.80
N VAL A 228 -10.18 11.89 -13.81
CA VAL A 228 -10.52 10.56 -13.25
C VAL A 228 -10.70 10.58 -11.73
N ILE A 229 -9.93 11.41 -11.01
CA ILE A 229 -10.06 11.60 -9.56
C ILE A 229 -10.39 13.06 -9.30
N THR A 230 -11.45 13.30 -8.54
CA THR A 230 -11.85 14.62 -8.10
C THR A 230 -11.35 14.90 -6.69
N ARG A 231 -11.37 16.17 -6.32
CA ARG A 231 -11.15 16.60 -4.93
C ARG A 231 -12.15 15.96 -3.97
N GLN A 232 -13.40 15.82 -4.39
CA GLN A 232 -14.44 15.25 -3.55
C GLN A 232 -14.19 13.76 -3.29
N ASP A 233 -13.73 13.00 -4.29
CA ASP A 233 -13.39 11.58 -4.11
C ASP A 233 -12.33 11.39 -3.00
N LEU A 234 -11.33 12.28 -2.95
CA LEU A 234 -10.30 12.26 -1.90
C LEU A 234 -10.86 12.67 -0.54
N ALA A 235 -11.69 13.70 -0.47
CA ALA A 235 -12.30 14.17 0.77
C ALA A 235 -13.24 13.10 1.38
N ASP A 236 -14.08 12.49 0.55
CA ASP A 236 -15.00 11.42 0.93
C ASP A 236 -14.26 10.18 1.42
N ALA A 237 -13.09 9.87 0.85
CA ALA A 237 -12.25 8.76 1.28
C ALA A 237 -11.45 9.08 2.56
N LEU A 238 -10.98 10.32 2.73
CA LEU A 238 -10.19 10.75 3.88
C LEU A 238 -11.03 10.77 5.17
N CYS A 239 -12.28 11.27 5.10
CA CYS A 239 -13.11 11.47 6.29
C CYS A 239 -13.31 10.20 7.15
N PRO A 240 -13.62 9.02 6.57
CA PRO A 240 -13.66 7.75 7.31
C PRO A 240 -12.36 7.40 8.04
N CYS A 241 -11.20 7.78 7.51
CA CYS A 241 -9.90 7.52 8.16
C CYS A 241 -9.76 8.34 9.45
N LEU A 242 -10.09 9.63 9.38
CA LEU A 242 -10.01 10.55 10.53
C LEU A 242 -11.05 10.24 11.62
N CYS A 243 -12.14 9.57 11.25
CA CYS A 243 -13.20 9.16 12.17
C CYS A 243 -13.16 7.67 12.55
N ALA A 244 -12.12 6.93 12.16
CA ALA A 244 -12.12 5.46 12.23
C ALA A 244 -12.17 4.92 13.67
N ILE A 245 -11.49 5.58 14.61
CA ILE A 245 -11.33 5.09 15.99
C ILE A 245 -11.61 6.18 17.04
N PRO A 246 -12.13 5.82 18.23
CA PRO A 246 -12.46 6.79 19.28
C PRO A 246 -11.27 7.64 19.77
N SER A 247 -10.05 7.09 19.73
CA SER A 247 -8.84 7.81 20.17
C SER A 247 -8.45 8.98 19.28
N PHE A 248 -9.02 9.10 18.07
CA PHE A 248 -8.87 10.27 17.21
C PHE A 248 -9.83 11.42 17.58
N SER A 249 -10.78 11.21 18.50
CA SER A 249 -11.86 12.18 18.76
C SER A 249 -11.37 13.58 19.13
N GLU A 250 -10.51 13.73 20.15
CA GLU A 250 -10.01 15.03 20.57
C GLU A 250 -9.24 15.80 19.46
N PRO A 251 -8.22 15.22 18.80
CA PRO A 251 -7.50 15.92 17.74
C PRO A 251 -8.38 16.15 16.49
N CYS A 252 -9.30 15.23 16.17
CA CYS A 252 -10.23 15.38 15.04
C CYS A 252 -11.21 16.54 15.25
N ILE A 253 -11.80 16.67 16.45
CA ILE A 253 -12.70 17.79 16.76
C ILE A 253 -11.92 19.11 16.76
N SER A 254 -10.72 19.14 17.33
CA SER A 254 -9.88 20.34 17.34
C SER A 254 -9.54 20.81 15.92
N LEU A 255 -9.13 19.88 15.05
CA LEU A 255 -8.88 20.13 13.64
C LEU A 255 -10.13 20.65 12.92
N ALA A 256 -11.28 20.01 13.11
CA ALA A 256 -12.53 20.42 12.49
C ALA A 256 -12.91 21.87 12.86
N LEU A 257 -12.80 22.21 14.15
CA LEU A 257 -13.11 23.55 14.65
C LEU A 257 -12.15 24.60 14.08
N GLU A 258 -10.84 24.34 14.08
CA GLU A 258 -9.83 25.23 13.50
C GLU A 258 -10.12 25.50 12.01
N LYS A 259 -10.39 24.44 11.23
CA LYS A 259 -10.66 24.59 9.79
C LYS A 259 -12.03 25.18 9.51
N PHE A 260 -12.99 25.10 10.43
CA PHE A 260 -14.31 25.70 10.26
C PHE A 260 -14.26 27.23 10.37
N GLU A 261 -13.27 27.78 11.08
CA GLU A 261 -13.03 29.21 11.15
C GLU A 261 -12.33 29.78 9.89
N SER A 262 -11.86 28.93 8.98
CA SER A 262 -11.22 29.34 7.73
C SER A 262 -12.16 30.11 6.81
N GLU A 263 -11.65 31.11 6.08
CA GLU A 263 -12.43 31.82 5.05
C GLU A 263 -12.75 30.94 3.82
N LEU A 264 -12.08 29.80 3.65
CA LEU A 264 -12.31 28.88 2.54
C LEU A 264 -13.61 28.11 2.75
N HIS A 265 -14.61 28.36 1.91
CA HIS A 265 -15.92 27.69 1.99
C HIS A 265 -15.81 26.16 1.98
N VAL A 266 -14.91 25.62 1.15
CA VAL A 266 -14.65 24.18 1.06
C VAL A 266 -14.11 23.62 2.39
N ALA A 267 -13.23 24.35 3.08
CA ALA A 267 -12.73 23.94 4.39
C ALA A 267 -13.85 23.91 5.44
N LYS A 268 -14.78 24.87 5.39
CA LYS A 268 -15.95 24.89 6.27
C LYS A 268 -16.87 23.69 6.05
N LEU A 269 -17.12 23.33 4.79
CA LEU A 269 -17.95 22.16 4.44
C LEU A 269 -17.29 20.86 4.92
N ASP A 270 -16.01 20.69 4.62
CA ASP A 270 -15.22 19.55 5.10
C ASP A 270 -15.24 19.42 6.63
N SER A 271 -15.09 20.54 7.35
CA SER A 271 -15.18 20.56 8.81
C SER A 271 -16.53 20.10 9.32
N LEU A 272 -17.62 20.52 8.67
CA LEU A 272 -18.96 20.06 9.04
C LEU A 272 -19.14 18.58 8.76
N ASP A 273 -18.67 18.08 7.61
CA ASP A 273 -18.71 16.66 7.28
C ASP A 273 -17.89 15.82 8.27
N LEU A 274 -16.73 16.33 8.69
CA LEU A 274 -15.89 15.69 9.71
C LEU A 274 -16.59 15.63 11.06
N LEU A 275 -17.25 16.72 11.50
CA LEU A 275 -18.05 16.74 12.73
C LEU A 275 -19.23 15.75 12.64
N ILE A 276 -19.94 15.70 11.51
CA ILE A 276 -21.11 14.83 11.31
C ILE A 276 -20.70 13.35 11.32
N ASN A 277 -19.62 12.99 10.63
CA ASN A 277 -19.15 11.62 10.57
C ASN A 277 -18.51 11.17 11.89
N GLY A 278 -17.77 12.06 12.56
CA GLY A 278 -17.21 11.80 13.88
C GLY A 278 -18.29 11.42 14.91
N CYS A 279 -19.49 12.03 14.83
CA CYS A 279 -20.58 11.77 15.78
C CYS A 279 -21.03 10.30 15.81
N LYS A 280 -20.74 9.55 14.75
CA LYS A 280 -21.10 8.13 14.63
C LYS A 280 -20.17 7.22 15.45
N ASN A 281 -18.91 7.63 15.66
CA ASN A 281 -17.86 6.78 16.22
C ASN A 281 -17.20 7.34 17.49
N PHE A 282 -17.21 8.67 17.68
CA PHE A 282 -16.56 9.30 18.82
C PHE A 282 -17.45 9.35 20.07
N PRO A 283 -16.86 9.40 21.28
CA PRO A 283 -17.61 9.55 22.52
C PRO A 283 -18.41 10.87 22.56
N TYR A 284 -19.63 10.82 23.08
CA TYR A 284 -20.50 12.01 23.15
C TYR A 284 -19.92 13.11 24.07
N GLU A 285 -19.05 12.74 25.02
CA GLU A 285 -18.40 13.65 25.95
C GLU A 285 -17.58 14.71 25.22
N VAL A 286 -16.85 14.33 24.17
CA VAL A 286 -16.01 15.27 23.40
C VAL A 286 -16.90 16.29 22.68
N TYR A 287 -18.05 15.88 22.14
CA TYR A 287 -19.04 16.79 21.56
C TYR A 287 -19.67 17.69 22.61
N LYS A 288 -20.00 17.15 23.78
CA LYS A 288 -20.59 17.93 24.87
C LYS A 288 -19.64 19.05 25.31
N GLN A 289 -18.36 18.73 25.48
CA GLN A 289 -17.31 19.70 25.85
C GLN A 289 -17.17 20.82 24.81
N ASN A 290 -17.29 20.49 23.52
CA ASN A 290 -17.11 21.44 22.41
C ASN A 290 -18.42 22.07 21.89
N SER A 291 -19.56 21.71 22.46
CA SER A 291 -20.90 22.05 21.95
C SER A 291 -21.14 23.55 21.79
N SER A 292 -20.73 24.35 22.76
CA SER A 292 -20.84 25.82 22.70
C SER A 292 -20.03 26.41 21.55
N THR A 293 -18.82 25.91 21.32
CA THR A 293 -17.94 26.36 20.22
C THR A 293 -18.52 25.95 18.87
N ILE A 294 -18.92 24.67 18.73
CA ILE A 294 -19.57 24.15 17.51
C ILE A 294 -20.79 25.00 17.18
N TRP A 295 -21.68 25.24 18.15
CA TRP A 295 -22.88 26.04 17.95
C TRP A 295 -22.55 27.49 17.54
N SER A 296 -21.60 28.13 18.22
CA SER A 296 -21.18 29.50 17.91
C SER A 296 -20.70 29.65 16.46
N LEU A 297 -19.89 28.70 15.99
CA LEU A 297 -19.39 28.69 14.61
C LEU A 297 -20.51 28.46 13.59
N ILE A 298 -21.40 27.49 13.83
CA ILE A 298 -22.57 27.26 12.96
C ILE A 298 -23.46 28.51 12.92
N GLN A 299 -23.74 29.11 14.08
CA GLN A 299 -24.54 30.32 14.19
C GLN A 299 -23.90 31.45 13.38
N LYS A 300 -22.59 31.68 13.53
CA LYS A 300 -21.87 32.69 12.75
C LYS A 300 -22.11 32.50 11.26
N GLU A 301 -21.91 31.31 10.72
CA GLU A 301 -22.07 31.05 9.28
C GLU A 301 -23.51 31.21 8.78
N VAL A 302 -24.49 30.68 9.52
CA VAL A 302 -25.92 30.74 9.13
C VAL A 302 -26.44 32.18 9.16
N PHE A 303 -26.06 32.98 10.15
CA PHE A 303 -26.58 34.34 10.32
C PHE A 303 -25.76 35.41 9.59
N SER A 304 -24.45 35.20 9.36
CA SER A 304 -23.61 36.13 8.57
C SER A 304 -23.86 36.04 7.06
N SER A 305 -24.46 34.94 6.59
CA SER A 305 -24.86 34.72 5.18
C SER A 305 -26.02 35.61 4.70
N LYS A 306 -26.51 36.56 5.51
CA LYS A 306 -27.59 37.52 5.13
C LYS A 306 -27.13 38.76 4.37
N TYR A 307 -25.85 38.89 4.02
CA TYR A 307 -25.33 40.02 3.24
C TYR A 307 -24.27 39.60 2.21
N LYS A 308 -24.61 38.71 1.27
CA LYS A 308 -23.97 38.63 -0.05
C LYS A 308 -25.00 38.21 -1.10
#